data_AF-A0A1M7LRV8-F1
#
_entry.id   AF-A0A1M7LRV8-F1
#
_cell.length_a   1.000
_cell.length_b   1.000
_cell.length_c   1.000
_cell.angle_alpha   90.00
_cell.angle_beta   90.00
_cell.angle_gamma   90.00
#
_symmetry.space_group_name_H-M   'P 1'
#
loop_
_entity.id
_entity.type
_entity.pdbx_description
1 polymer ?
#
loop_
_entity_poly.entity_id
_entity_poly.type
_entity_poly.pdbx_seq_one_letter_code
_entity_poly.pdbx_strand_id
1 'polypeptide(L)'
;MPNEADRARRVTVDRDGPVLVEGPVEVVAEDGTVATSDRFVVALCTCRRSRAFPWCDTSHRARTRPPAATRRDHPRDDDPAHDHDDHGRDGQASDQRPEGKP
;
A
#
# COMPACT_ATOMS: atom_id res chain seq x y z
N MET A 1 11.01 -9.29 -49.82
CA MET A 1 10.18 -8.99 -48.64
C MET A 1 10.61 -9.98 -47.56
N PRO A 2 11.15 -9.54 -46.40
CA PRO A 2 11.42 -10.47 -45.31
C PRO A 2 10.10 -11.13 -44.89
N ASN A 3 10.13 -12.43 -44.61
CA ASN A 3 8.96 -13.15 -44.13
C ASN A 3 8.54 -12.57 -42.77
N GLU A 4 7.25 -12.58 -42.46
CA GLU A 4 6.75 -12.16 -41.15
C GLU A 4 7.39 -12.97 -40.01
N ALA A 5 7.76 -14.22 -40.29
CA ALA A 5 8.52 -15.08 -39.38
C ALA A 5 9.98 -14.61 -39.13
N ASP A 6 10.58 -13.88 -40.08
CA ASP A 6 11.95 -13.33 -39.93
C ASP A 6 11.98 -11.99 -39.20
N ARG A 7 10.80 -11.40 -38.93
CA ARG A 7 10.72 -10.16 -38.15
C ARG A 7 11.01 -10.48 -36.68
N ALA A 8 12.11 -9.91 -36.18
CA ALA A 8 12.43 -9.95 -34.76
C ALA A 8 11.23 -9.47 -33.92
N ARG A 9 10.85 -10.27 -32.92
CA ARG A 9 9.82 -9.91 -31.95
C ARG A 9 10.41 -9.00 -30.89
N ARG A 10 9.69 -7.92 -30.57
CA ARG A 10 10.14 -7.01 -29.52
C ARG A 10 9.94 -7.64 -28.15
N VAL A 11 10.99 -7.56 -27.34
CA VAL A 11 10.99 -7.91 -25.92
C VAL A 11 11.50 -6.72 -25.12
N THR A 12 10.76 -6.31 -24.09
CA THR A 12 11.16 -5.24 -23.17
C THR A 12 11.24 -5.81 -21.76
N VAL A 13 12.36 -5.58 -21.08
CA VAL A 13 12.59 -6.03 -19.71
C VAL A 13 12.45 -4.86 -18.76
N ASP A 14 11.53 -4.95 -17.80
CA ASP A 14 11.44 -4.03 -16.68
C ASP A 14 12.23 -4.59 -15.49
N ARG A 15 13.03 -3.75 -14.83
CA ARG A 15 13.95 -4.18 -13.75
C ARG A 15 13.20 -4.82 -12.56
N ASP A 16 12.04 -4.29 -12.21
CA ASP A 16 11.23 -4.73 -11.06
C ASP A 16 9.86 -5.28 -11.49
N GLY A 17 9.70 -5.51 -12.80
CA GLY A 17 8.43 -5.79 -13.44
C GLY A 17 8.48 -7.00 -14.37
N PRO A 18 7.41 -7.20 -15.15
CA PRO A 18 7.32 -8.28 -16.10
C PRO A 18 8.24 -8.06 -17.31
N VAL A 19 8.46 -9.14 -18.06
CA VAL A 19 8.98 -9.04 -19.43
C VAL A 19 7.80 -8.84 -20.36
N LEU A 20 7.81 -7.77 -21.15
CA LEU A 20 6.79 -7.50 -22.17
C LEU A 20 7.23 -8.09 -23.51
N VAL A 21 6.38 -8.91 -24.12
CA VAL A 21 6.64 -9.59 -25.39
C VAL A 21 5.58 -9.22 -26.41
N GLU A 22 6.00 -8.87 -27.63
CA GLU A 22 5.11 -8.68 -28.77
C GLU A 22 4.52 -10.03 -29.23
N GLY A 23 3.21 -10.19 -29.05
CA GLY A 23 2.52 -11.44 -29.34
C GLY A 23 2.06 -11.59 -30.80
N PRO A 24 1.34 -12.68 -31.12
CA PRO A 24 0.94 -13.77 -30.22
C PRO A 24 2.14 -14.58 -29.69
N VAL A 25 1.98 -15.22 -28.53
CA VAL A 25 3.04 -16.02 -27.90
C VAL A 25 2.54 -17.39 -27.44
N GLU A 26 3.44 -18.36 -27.49
CA GLU A 26 3.35 -19.65 -26.80
C GLU A 26 4.49 -19.71 -25.78
N VAL A 27 4.17 -20.08 -24.53
CA VAL A 27 5.13 -20.15 -23.43
C VAL A 27 5.15 -21.57 -22.90
N VAL A 28 6.34 -22.18 -22.90
CA VAL A 28 6.61 -23.46 -22.26
C VAL A 28 7.16 -23.21 -20.86
N ALA A 29 6.47 -23.68 -19.84
CA ALA A 29 6.90 -23.59 -18.45
C ALA A 29 7.88 -24.72 -18.09
N GLU A 30 8.53 -24.60 -16.94
CA GLU A 30 9.53 -25.57 -16.45
C GLU A 30 8.93 -26.97 -16.19
N ASP A 31 7.64 -27.04 -15.89
CA ASP A 31 6.89 -28.29 -15.73
C ASP A 31 6.41 -28.91 -17.05
N GLY A 32 6.75 -28.28 -18.18
CA GLY A 32 6.32 -28.69 -19.52
C GLY A 32 4.91 -28.23 -19.90
N THR A 33 4.19 -27.50 -19.05
CA THR A 33 2.89 -26.93 -19.44
C THR A 33 3.07 -25.83 -20.47
N VAL A 34 2.11 -25.77 -21.40
CA VAL A 34 2.09 -24.78 -22.49
C VAL A 34 0.94 -23.80 -22.26
N ALA A 35 1.27 -22.52 -22.22
CA ALA A 35 0.30 -21.44 -22.10
C ALA A 35 0.38 -20.52 -23.33
N THR A 36 -0.77 -20.21 -23.93
CA THR A 36 -0.84 -19.40 -25.14
C THR A 36 -1.57 -18.08 -24.89
N SER A 37 -1.17 -17.04 -25.62
CA SER A 37 -1.86 -15.76 -25.63
C SER A 37 -1.86 -15.15 -27.02
N ASP A 38 -3.04 -14.72 -27.47
CA ASP A 38 -3.28 -14.05 -28.76
C ASP A 38 -3.13 -12.52 -28.69
N ARG A 39 -2.79 -11.98 -27.51
CA ARG A 39 -2.67 -10.54 -27.30
C ARG A 39 -1.46 -9.98 -28.04
N PHE A 40 -1.59 -8.76 -28.55
CA PHE A 40 -0.49 -8.06 -29.24
C PHE A 40 0.71 -7.76 -28.34
N VAL A 41 0.49 -7.59 -27.04
CA VAL A 41 1.54 -7.46 -26.02
C VAL A 41 1.17 -8.30 -24.81
N VAL A 42 2.12 -9.10 -24.34
CA VAL A 42 1.94 -10.03 -23.24
C VAL A 42 2.97 -9.75 -22.16
N ALA A 43 2.55 -9.77 -20.90
CA ALA A 43 3.43 -9.56 -19.74
C ALA A 43 3.76 -10.90 -19.08
N LEU A 44 5.02 -11.33 -19.17
CA LEU A 44 5.52 -12.55 -18.53
C LEU A 44 6.00 -12.26 -17.10
N CYS A 45 5.61 -13.13 -16.19
CA CYS A 45 5.98 -13.04 -14.78
C CYS A 45 7.45 -13.45 -14.58
N THR A 46 8.24 -12.55 -14.01
CA THR A 46 9.63 -12.81 -13.58
C THR A 46 9.74 -13.06 -12.07
N CYS A 47 8.75 -12.60 -11.30
CA CYS A 47 8.78 -12.64 -9.84
C CYS A 47 8.26 -13.94 -9.21
N ARG A 48 7.65 -14.84 -10.01
CA ARG A 48 6.98 -16.08 -9.58
C ARG A 48 5.91 -15.94 -8.49
N ARG A 49 5.41 -14.72 -8.23
CA ARG A 49 4.31 -14.45 -7.28
C ARG A 49 2.93 -14.50 -7.93
N SER A 50 2.85 -14.58 -9.26
CA SER A 50 1.58 -14.57 -9.98
C SER A 50 0.77 -15.82 -9.72
N ARG A 51 -0.53 -15.65 -9.53
CA ARG A 51 -1.49 -16.76 -9.46
C ARG A 51 -1.86 -17.31 -10.83
N ALA A 52 -1.54 -16.57 -11.88
CA ALA A 52 -1.79 -16.93 -13.27
C ALA A 52 -0.46 -17.15 -14.02
N PHE A 53 0.56 -17.67 -13.33
CA PHE A 53 1.84 -18.01 -13.96
C PHE A 53 1.61 -18.84 -15.22
N PRO A 54 2.23 -18.51 -16.37
CA PRO A 54 3.36 -17.59 -16.57
C PRO A 54 3.03 -16.11 -16.75
N TRP A 55 1.75 -15.72 -16.69
CA TRP A 55 1.32 -14.33 -16.93
C TRP A 55 1.51 -13.44 -15.70
N CYS A 56 1.82 -12.15 -15.91
CA CYS A 56 1.90 -11.18 -14.84
C CYS A 56 0.50 -10.68 -14.42
N ASP A 57 0.16 -10.85 -13.15
CA ASP A 57 -1.08 -10.37 -12.52
C ASP A 57 -0.85 -9.16 -11.59
N THR A 58 0.26 -8.43 -11.80
CA THR A 58 0.75 -7.32 -10.97
C THR A 58 1.25 -7.68 -9.56
N SER A 59 1.31 -8.97 -9.19
CA SER A 59 1.89 -9.43 -7.90
C SER A 59 3.37 -9.07 -7.69
N HIS A 60 4.05 -8.54 -8.72
CA HIS A 60 5.40 -8.01 -8.57
C HIS A 60 5.46 -6.76 -7.68
N ARG A 61 4.39 -5.95 -7.64
CA ARG A 61 4.30 -4.74 -6.82
C ARG A 61 4.15 -5.13 -5.35
N ALA A 62 5.23 -5.12 -4.59
CA ALA A 62 5.16 -5.38 -3.16
C ALA A 62 4.22 -4.38 -2.48
N ARG A 63 3.33 -4.87 -1.61
CA ARG A 63 2.63 -4.02 -0.64
C ARG A 63 3.67 -3.57 0.37
N THR A 64 4.15 -2.34 0.31
CA THR A 64 4.96 -1.76 1.37
C THR A 64 4.17 -1.85 2.68
N ARG A 65 4.58 -2.75 3.58
CA ARG A 65 4.21 -2.62 4.99
C ARG A 65 4.88 -1.34 5.46
N PRO A 66 4.15 -0.31 5.92
CA PRO A 66 4.79 0.87 6.47
C PRO A 66 5.77 0.41 7.58
N PRO A 67 6.96 1.03 7.68
CA PRO A 67 7.89 0.68 8.74
C PRO A 67 7.13 0.76 10.07
N ALA A 68 7.25 -0.27 10.90
CA ALA A 68 6.67 -0.26 12.24
C ALA A 68 7.11 1.04 12.91
N ALA A 69 6.15 1.89 13.29
CA ALA A 69 6.44 3.14 13.94
C ALA A 69 7.40 2.84 15.10
N THR A 70 8.61 3.39 15.02
CA THR A 70 9.52 3.38 16.17
C THR A 70 8.74 4.04 17.30
N ARG A 71 8.51 3.32 18.41
CA ARG A 71 8.01 3.93 19.63
C ARG A 71 9.02 5.02 19.97
N ARG A 72 8.66 6.28 19.77
CA ARG A 72 9.46 7.41 20.24
C ARG A 72 9.37 7.37 21.75
N ASP A 73 10.49 7.12 22.42
CA ASP A 73 10.67 7.47 23.82
C ASP A 73 10.31 8.96 23.96
N HIS A 74 9.22 9.25 24.68
CA HIS A 74 8.89 10.60 25.11
C HIS A 74 9.78 10.92 26.31
N PRO A 75 10.65 11.95 26.25
CA PRO A 75 11.28 12.48 27.44
C PRO A 75 10.16 12.93 28.39
N ARG A 76 10.26 12.56 29.67
CA ARG A 76 9.43 13.18 30.71
C ARG A 76 10.01 14.58 30.91
N ASP A 77 9.29 15.59 30.45
CA ASP A 77 9.53 16.96 30.90
C ASP A 77 9.10 17.04 32.37
N ASP A 78 10.08 17.18 33.27
CA ASP A 78 9.88 17.52 34.67
C ASP A 78 9.28 18.94 34.74
N ASP A 79 7.99 19.04 35.05
CA ASP A 79 7.23 20.29 35.16
C ASP A 79 7.42 20.91 36.56
N PRO A 80 8.09 22.08 36.71
CA PRO A 80 8.22 22.72 38.01
C PRO A 80 7.04 23.66 38.27
N ALA A 81 6.28 23.32 39.32
CA ALA A 81 5.53 24.21 40.21
C ALA A 81 4.82 25.44 39.57
N HIS A 82 3.51 25.32 39.36
CA HIS A 82 2.62 26.48 39.38
C HIS A 82 2.06 26.66 40.79
N ASP A 83 2.65 27.61 41.52
CA ASP A 83 2.13 28.15 42.77
C ASP A 83 0.95 29.08 42.42
N HIS A 84 -0.26 28.66 42.78
CA HIS A 84 -1.45 29.50 42.70
C HIS A 84 -1.89 29.86 44.13
N ASP A 85 -1.49 31.05 44.57
CA ASP A 85 -2.01 31.76 45.73
C ASP A 85 -3.52 32.05 45.56
N ASP A 86 -4.37 31.21 46.14
CA ASP A 86 -5.82 31.45 46.27
C ASP A 86 -6.08 32.31 47.51
N HIS A 87 -6.03 33.63 47.34
CA HIS A 87 -6.55 34.55 48.36
C HIS A 87 -8.07 34.70 48.17
N GLY A 88 -8.80 34.03 49.05
CA GLY A 88 -10.25 34.03 49.09
C GLY A 88 -10.88 35.42 49.18
N ARG A 89 -12.12 35.49 48.70
CA ARG A 89 -13.05 36.55 49.10
C ARG A 89 -14.47 36.02 49.18
N ASP A 90 -14.98 36.07 50.40
CA ASP A 90 -16.33 35.76 50.84
C ASP A 90 -17.40 36.56 50.10
N GLY A 91 -18.52 35.89 49.81
CA GLY A 91 -19.72 36.47 49.21
C GLY A 91 -20.96 35.60 49.48
N GLN A 92 -21.40 35.56 50.73
CA GLN A 92 -22.77 35.15 51.14
C GLN A 92 -23.78 36.14 50.50
N ALA A 93 -25.08 35.91 50.30
CA ALA A 93 -26.09 35.00 50.82
C ALA A 93 -27.35 35.11 49.91
N SER A 94 -28.27 34.15 50.06
CA SER A 94 -29.74 34.25 49.95
C SER A 94 -30.33 34.61 48.56
N ASP A 95 -31.44 34.03 48.08
CA ASP A 95 -32.62 33.54 48.79
C ASP A 95 -33.48 32.68 47.84
N GLN A 96 -33.81 31.46 48.28
CA GLN A 96 -35.12 30.79 48.28
C GLN A 96 -36.02 30.73 47.00
N ARG A 97 -36.25 29.46 46.61
CA ARG A 97 -37.36 28.75 45.89
C ARG A 97 -38.82 29.24 46.17
N PRO A 98 -39.90 28.59 45.63
CA PRO A 98 -40.14 27.79 44.39
C PRO A 98 -41.54 28.08 43.74
N GLU A 99 -42.08 27.11 42.96
CA GLU A 99 -43.48 26.92 42.45
C GLU A 99 -43.70 27.35 40.99
N GLY A 100 -44.36 26.64 40.06
CA GLY A 100 -45.12 25.38 40.11
C GLY A 100 -46.27 25.40 39.08
N LYS A 101 -46.12 24.73 37.92
CA LYS A 101 -47.15 24.19 36.98
C LYS A 101 -48.23 25.15 36.42
N PRO A 102 -49.10 24.73 35.45
CA PRO A 102 -49.34 23.41 34.86
C PRO A 102 -48.56 23.08 33.59
#